data_AF-A0A1D2V978-F1
#
_entry.id   AF-A0A1D2V978-F1
#
_cell.length_a   1.000
_cell.length_b   1.000
_cell.length_c   1.000
_cell.angle_alpha   90.00
_cell.angle_beta   90.00
_cell.angle_gamma   90.00
#
_symmetry.space_group_name_H-M   'P 1'
#
loop_
_entity.id
_entity.type
_entity.pdbx_description
1 polymer ?
#
loop_
_entity_poly.entity_id
_entity_poly.type
_entity_poly.pdbx_seq_one_letter_code
_entity_poly.pdbx_strand_id
1 'polypeptide(L)'
;MFEVNETVINLILSVKCKASIKTKVLRIIIEDSLNHSYTKFPVILRWTRNFMDIIVDFEDENCISLLSRIYSRIRASEKKEINMIYNEIEWLTTKCWNEGVSLIMSGKSEGGSAWCKQAIKFSPFVNERLESQLLELWPELTKAADCSNN
;
A
#
# COMPACT_ATOMS: atom_id res chain seq x y z
N MET A 1 22.67 1.13 -10.39
CA MET A 1 21.69 0.34 -9.59
C MET A 1 20.26 0.76 -9.90
N PHE A 2 19.91 2.05 -9.85
CA PHE A 2 18.59 2.56 -10.27
C PHE A 2 18.13 2.10 -11.67
N GLU A 3 18.94 2.30 -12.72
CA GLU A 3 18.58 1.92 -14.10
C GLU A 3 18.37 0.41 -14.28
N VAL A 4 19.12 -0.39 -13.53
CA VAL A 4 18.96 -1.85 -13.50
C VAL A 4 17.61 -2.21 -12.88
N ASN A 5 17.25 -1.61 -11.74
CA ASN A 5 15.98 -1.86 -11.08
C ASN A 5 14.78 -1.45 -11.96
N GLU A 6 14.81 -0.28 -12.58
CA GLU A 6 13.76 0.16 -13.50
C GLU A 6 13.61 -0.78 -14.71
N THR A 7 14.73 -1.23 -15.27
CA THR A 7 14.74 -2.21 -16.38
C THR A 7 14.13 -3.55 -15.95
N VAL A 8 14.52 -4.07 -14.78
CA VAL A 8 13.99 -5.33 -14.24
C VAL A 8 12.49 -5.20 -13.97
N ILE A 9 12.03 -4.06 -13.47
CA ILE A 9 10.59 -3.81 -13.22
C ILE A 9 9.80 -3.77 -14.53
N ASN A 10 10.28 -3.06 -15.54
CA ASN A 10 9.59 -3.03 -16.83
C ASN A 10 9.58 -4.42 -17.50
N LEU A 11 10.64 -5.19 -17.34
CA LEU A 11 10.70 -6.58 -17.80
C LEU A 11 9.71 -7.47 -17.04
N ILE A 12 9.69 -7.44 -15.70
CA ILE A 12 8.82 -8.33 -14.93
C ILE A 12 7.33 -8.03 -15.14
N LEU A 13 7.00 -6.75 -15.37
CA LEU A 13 5.63 -6.34 -15.68
C LEU A 13 5.20 -6.85 -17.06
N SER A 14 6.09 -6.79 -18.07
CA SER A 14 5.79 -7.22 -19.45
C SER A 14 5.85 -8.74 -19.67
N VAL A 15 6.67 -9.46 -18.91
CA VAL A 15 6.81 -10.92 -19.05
C VAL A 15 5.53 -11.64 -18.61
N LYS A 16 5.13 -12.65 -19.39
CA LYS A 16 4.08 -13.60 -19.01
C LYS A 16 4.63 -14.60 -17.99
N CYS A 17 4.42 -14.33 -16.71
CA CYS A 17 4.74 -15.25 -15.61
C CYS A 17 3.69 -15.17 -14.51
N LYS A 18 3.75 -16.10 -13.54
CA LYS A 18 2.81 -16.14 -12.41
C LYS A 18 2.88 -14.83 -11.62
N ALA A 19 1.72 -14.29 -11.26
CA ALA A 19 1.62 -13.07 -10.46
C ALA A 19 2.41 -13.17 -9.14
N SER A 20 2.42 -14.35 -8.50
CA SER A 20 3.21 -14.64 -7.31
C SER A 20 4.73 -14.48 -7.49
N ILE A 21 5.25 -14.62 -8.72
CA ILE A 21 6.66 -14.37 -9.03
C ILE A 21 6.87 -12.86 -9.19
N LYS A 22 5.97 -12.18 -9.92
CA LYS A 22 6.03 -10.73 -10.11
C LYS A 22 6.00 -9.98 -8.78
N THR A 23 5.07 -10.34 -7.89
CA THR A 23 4.95 -9.72 -6.56
C THR A 23 6.21 -9.91 -5.72
N LYS A 24 6.80 -11.12 -5.72
CA LYS A 24 8.06 -11.39 -5.01
C LYS A 24 9.21 -10.54 -5.52
N VAL A 25 9.40 -10.47 -6.85
CA VAL A 25 10.48 -9.68 -7.46
C VAL A 25 10.28 -8.19 -7.19
N LEU A 26 9.08 -7.66 -7.41
CA LEU A 26 8.77 -6.26 -7.13
C LEU A 26 8.99 -5.92 -5.66
N ARG A 27 8.52 -6.76 -4.73
CA ARG A 27 8.73 -6.56 -3.29
C ARG A 27 10.21 -6.44 -2.96
N ILE A 28 11.04 -7.38 -3.42
CA ILE A 28 12.49 -7.34 -3.17
C ILE A 28 13.10 -6.02 -3.65
N ILE A 29 12.75 -5.57 -4.87
CA ILE A 29 13.30 -4.33 -5.44
C ILE A 29 12.82 -3.09 -4.67
N ILE A 30 11.55 -3.05 -4.28
CA ILE A 30 10.98 -1.94 -3.50
C ILE A 30 11.62 -1.89 -2.12
N GLU A 31 11.70 -3.04 -1.44
CA GLU A 31 12.29 -3.15 -0.10
C GLU A 31 13.77 -2.77 -0.07
N ASP A 32 14.53 -3.18 -1.09
CA ASP A 32 15.92 -2.77 -1.26
C ASP A 32 16.02 -1.26 -1.53
N SER A 33 15.16 -0.73 -2.41
CA SER A 33 15.16 0.70 -2.76
C SER A 33 14.69 1.59 -1.61
N LEU A 34 13.88 1.07 -0.69
CA LEU A 34 13.51 1.77 0.54
C LEU A 34 14.71 1.95 1.49
N ASN A 35 15.67 1.03 1.47
CA ASN A 35 16.86 1.05 2.31
C ASN A 35 18.01 1.89 1.75
N HIS A 36 17.95 2.26 0.46
CA HIS A 36 19.03 2.95 -0.22
C HIS A 36 18.59 4.31 -0.79
N SER A 37 19.52 5.28 -0.80
CA SER A 37 19.24 6.66 -1.24
C SER A 37 19.27 6.87 -2.76
N TYR A 38 19.69 5.86 -3.54
CA TYR A 38 19.87 6.01 -4.99
C TYR A 38 18.55 6.04 -5.78
N THR A 39 17.44 5.57 -5.21
CA THR A 39 16.11 5.60 -5.85
C THR A 39 15.28 6.73 -5.26
N LYS A 40 14.81 7.63 -6.13
CA LYS A 40 13.91 8.72 -5.73
C LYS A 40 12.59 8.15 -5.23
N PHE A 41 12.07 8.70 -4.14
CA PHE A 41 10.87 8.17 -3.49
C PHE A 41 9.61 8.14 -4.37
N PRO A 42 9.33 9.13 -5.25
CA PRO A 42 8.23 9.04 -6.22
C PRO A 42 8.29 7.78 -7.11
N VAL A 43 9.50 7.32 -7.46
CA VAL A 43 9.66 6.11 -8.27
C VAL A 43 9.32 4.86 -7.47
N ILE A 44 9.72 4.81 -6.19
CA ILE A 44 9.38 3.72 -5.28
C ILE A 44 7.85 3.61 -5.12
N LEU A 45 7.14 4.73 -5.01
CA LEU A 45 5.69 4.74 -4.92
C LEU A 45 5.01 4.26 -6.21
N ARG A 46 5.51 4.66 -7.38
CA ARG A 46 5.03 4.11 -8.66
C ARG A 46 5.21 2.59 -8.74
N TRP A 47 6.36 2.08 -8.29
CA TRP A 47 6.58 0.64 -8.24
C TRP A 47 5.68 -0.05 -7.20
N THR A 48 5.40 0.62 -6.09
CA THR A 48 4.44 0.14 -5.07
C THR A 48 3.04 0.05 -5.66
N ARG A 49 2.60 1.03 -6.45
CA ARG A 49 1.33 0.96 -7.18
C ARG A 49 1.29 -0.27 -8.09
N ASN A 50 2.31 -0.48 -8.91
CA ASN A 50 2.40 -1.66 -9.77
C ASN A 50 2.37 -2.97 -8.97
N PHE A 51 3.02 -3.02 -7.81
CA PHE A 51 3.00 -4.16 -6.90
C PHE A 51 1.59 -4.42 -6.36
N MET A 52 0.90 -3.35 -5.92
CA MET A 52 -0.45 -3.38 -5.39
C MET A 52 -1.52 -3.75 -6.44
N ASP A 53 -1.26 -3.51 -7.72
CA ASP A 53 -2.16 -3.89 -8.81
C ASP A 53 -2.07 -5.38 -9.19
N ILE A 54 -0.96 -6.04 -8.85
CA ILE A 54 -0.71 -7.43 -9.24
C ILE A 54 -0.70 -8.40 -8.05
N ILE A 55 -0.81 -7.88 -6.83
CA ILE A 55 -0.91 -8.71 -5.63
C ILE A 55 -2.19 -9.56 -5.69
N VAL A 56 -2.02 -10.86 -5.48
CA VAL A 56 -3.12 -11.85 -5.54
C VAL A 56 -3.58 -12.23 -4.14
N ASP A 57 -2.68 -12.14 -3.17
CA ASP A 57 -2.92 -12.51 -1.78
C ASP A 57 -2.72 -11.30 -0.88
N PHE A 58 -3.83 -10.64 -0.56
CA PHE A 58 -3.84 -9.51 0.35
C PHE A 58 -3.73 -9.94 1.83
N GLU A 59 -3.74 -11.23 2.15
CA GLU A 59 -3.47 -11.71 3.51
C GLU A 59 -1.97 -11.89 3.79
N ASP A 60 -1.10 -11.71 2.79
CA ASP A 60 0.36 -11.74 2.98
C ASP A 60 0.83 -10.60 3.89
N GLU A 61 1.19 -10.93 5.14
CA GLU A 61 1.72 -10.00 6.15
C GLU A 61 2.91 -9.17 5.66
N ASN A 62 3.71 -9.70 4.72
CA ASN A 62 4.82 -8.96 4.13
C ASN A 62 4.36 -7.70 3.40
N CYS A 63 3.13 -7.67 2.89
CA CYS A 63 2.56 -6.52 2.20
C CYS A 63 2.22 -5.41 3.19
N ILE A 64 1.62 -5.76 4.34
CA ILE A 64 1.36 -4.81 5.43
C ILE A 64 2.68 -4.27 6.01
N SER A 65 3.70 -5.13 6.13
CA SER A 65 5.04 -4.71 6.55
C SER A 65 5.67 -3.71 5.57
N LEU A 66 5.58 -3.99 4.26
CA LEU A 66 6.05 -3.08 3.22
C LEU A 66 5.35 -1.71 3.31
N LEU A 67 4.02 -1.68 3.44
CA LEU A 67 3.25 -0.45 3.59
C LEU A 67 3.66 0.34 4.85
N SER A 68 3.94 -0.36 5.95
CA SER A 68 4.39 0.27 7.20
C SER A 68 5.77 0.94 7.03
N ARG A 69 6.65 0.38 6.20
CA ARG A 69 7.94 1.00 5.83
C ARG A 69 7.74 2.22 4.93
N ILE A 70 6.82 2.15 3.97
CA ILE A 70 6.45 3.29 3.12
C ILE A 70 5.88 4.43 3.96
N TYR A 71 4.96 4.13 4.88
CA TYR A 71 4.41 5.10 5.84
C TYR A 71 5.53 5.79 6.65
N SER A 72 6.45 5.01 7.20
CA SER A 72 7.59 5.56 7.96
C SER A 72 8.43 6.53 7.12
N ARG A 73 8.61 6.23 5.83
CA ARG A 73 9.34 7.11 4.90
C ARG A 73 8.57 8.38 4.57
N ILE A 74 7.27 8.31 4.29
CA ILE A 74 6.40 9.49 4.09
C ILE A 74 6.43 10.40 5.31
N ARG A 75 6.33 9.80 6.51
CA ARG A 75 6.33 10.56 7.78
C ARG A 75 7.65 11.31 7.99
N ALA A 76 8.76 10.77 7.50
CA ALA A 76 10.08 11.40 7.58
C ALA A 76 10.35 12.41 6.44
N SER A 77 9.49 12.46 5.40
CA SER A 77 9.65 13.35 4.26
C SER A 77 9.24 14.78 4.57
N GLU A 78 9.88 15.74 3.89
CA GLU A 78 9.51 17.14 3.96
C GLU A 78 8.16 17.40 3.25
N LYS A 79 7.43 18.44 3.69
CA LYS A 79 6.14 18.83 3.10
C LYS A 79 6.20 19.03 1.58
N LYS A 80 7.30 19.57 1.06
CA LYS A 80 7.50 19.76 -0.38
C LYS A 80 7.55 18.43 -1.12
N GLU A 81 8.21 17.42 -0.56
CA GLU A 81 8.28 16.08 -1.14
C GLU A 81 6.90 15.41 -1.10
N ILE A 82 6.18 15.51 0.03
CA ILE A 82 4.81 15.00 0.18
C ILE A 82 3.89 15.55 -0.92
N ASN A 83 3.96 16.86 -1.20
CA ASN A 83 3.17 17.48 -2.27
C ASN A 83 3.49 16.91 -3.67
N MET A 84 4.71 16.46 -3.93
CA MET A 84 5.09 15.85 -5.22
C MET A 84 4.54 14.44 -5.39
N ILE A 85 4.26 13.73 -4.30
CA ILE A 85 3.79 12.34 -4.28
C ILE A 85 2.32 12.22 -3.84
N TYR A 86 1.63 13.35 -3.70
CA TYR A 86 0.26 13.44 -3.19
C TYR A 86 -0.68 12.40 -3.82
N ASN A 87 -0.73 12.38 -5.16
CA ASN A 87 -1.60 11.48 -5.91
C ASN A 87 -1.29 10.00 -5.67
N GLU A 88 -0.04 9.66 -5.35
CA GLU A 88 0.35 8.29 -5.01
C GLU A 88 -0.10 7.92 -3.59
N ILE A 89 0.00 8.85 -2.64
CA ILE A 89 -0.48 8.64 -1.27
C ILE A 89 -2.02 8.53 -1.25
N GLU A 90 -2.72 9.39 -1.98
CA GLU A 90 -4.17 9.34 -2.11
C GLU A 90 -4.60 7.99 -2.71
N TRP A 91 -4.01 7.61 -3.84
CA TRP A 91 -4.31 6.32 -4.47
C TRP A 91 -4.03 5.14 -3.51
N LEU A 92 -2.89 5.15 -2.81
CA LEU A 92 -2.53 4.09 -1.87
C LEU A 92 -3.50 4.01 -0.70
N THR A 93 -3.94 5.17 -0.18
CA THR A 93 -4.93 5.28 0.89
C THR A 93 -6.25 4.63 0.45
N THR A 94 -6.78 5.04 -0.70
CA THR A 94 -8.03 4.50 -1.25
C THR A 94 -7.92 3.01 -1.54
N LYS A 95 -6.81 2.56 -2.13
CA LYS A 95 -6.57 1.14 -2.43
C LYS A 95 -6.56 0.32 -1.14
N CYS A 96 -5.81 0.74 -0.12
CA CYS A 96 -5.78 0.04 1.17
C CYS A 96 -7.17 -0.02 1.83
N TRP A 97 -7.93 1.07 1.77
CA TRP A 97 -9.28 1.10 2.35
C TRP A 97 -10.21 0.11 1.63
N ASN A 98 -10.25 0.16 0.30
CA ASN A 98 -11.15 -0.67 -0.49
C ASN A 98 -10.84 -2.17 -0.33
N GLU A 99 -9.56 -2.54 -0.33
CA GLU A 99 -9.15 -3.94 -0.11
C GLU A 99 -9.48 -4.38 1.32
N GLY A 100 -9.26 -3.51 2.31
CA GLY A 100 -9.61 -3.79 3.70
C GLY A 100 -11.11 -4.03 3.90
N VAL A 101 -11.95 -3.17 3.34
CA VAL A 101 -13.41 -3.33 3.34
C VAL A 101 -13.81 -4.63 2.62
N SER A 102 -13.24 -4.90 1.44
CA SER A 102 -13.55 -6.11 0.68
C SER A 102 -13.22 -7.39 1.45
N LEU A 103 -12.08 -7.41 2.16
CA LEU A 103 -11.67 -8.54 3.01
C LEU A 103 -12.61 -8.72 4.20
N ILE A 104 -12.98 -7.64 4.89
CA ILE A 104 -13.96 -7.67 5.99
C ILE A 104 -15.30 -8.24 5.51
N MET A 105 -15.82 -7.74 4.38
CA MET A 105 -17.08 -8.22 3.80
C MET A 105 -17.01 -9.69 3.34
N SER A 106 -15.79 -10.22 3.13
CA SER A 106 -15.55 -11.62 2.76
C SER A 106 -15.26 -12.52 3.98
N GLY A 107 -15.47 -12.03 5.21
CA GLY A 107 -15.23 -12.77 6.47
C GLY A 107 -13.76 -12.82 6.91
N LYS A 108 -12.87 -12.11 6.21
CA LYS A 108 -11.43 -12.03 6.53
C LYS A 108 -11.13 -10.80 7.39
N SER A 109 -11.79 -10.72 8.55
CA SER A 109 -11.85 -9.50 9.36
C SER A 109 -10.48 -9.04 9.88
N GLU A 110 -9.58 -9.96 10.25
CA GLU A 110 -8.24 -9.61 10.75
C GLU A 110 -7.37 -8.98 9.64
N GLY A 111 -7.27 -9.66 8.49
CA GLY A 111 -6.56 -9.15 7.33
C GLY A 111 -7.14 -7.82 6.86
N GLY A 112 -8.47 -7.74 6.69
CA GLY A 112 -9.12 -6.51 6.26
C GLY A 112 -8.94 -5.35 7.24
N SER A 113 -8.95 -5.64 8.54
CA SER A 113 -8.65 -4.64 9.57
C SER A 113 -7.22 -4.10 9.46
N ALA A 114 -6.23 -4.94 9.15
CA ALA A 114 -4.86 -4.50 8.96
C ALA A 114 -4.74 -3.50 7.79
N TRP A 115 -5.44 -3.76 6.69
CA TRP A 115 -5.48 -2.88 5.51
C TRP A 115 -6.18 -1.54 5.77
N CYS A 116 -7.37 -1.56 6.38
CA CYS A 116 -8.07 -0.33 6.78
C CYS A 116 -7.22 0.53 7.73
N LYS A 117 -6.50 -0.10 8.68
CA LYS A 117 -5.56 0.62 9.56
C LYS A 117 -4.41 1.28 8.80
N GLN A 118 -3.91 0.67 7.72
CA GLN A 118 -2.91 1.33 6.87
C GLN A 118 -3.50 2.52 6.13
N ALA A 119 -4.73 2.41 5.60
CA ALA A 119 -5.41 3.54 4.96
C ALA A 119 -5.58 4.73 5.93
N ILE A 120 -6.04 4.48 7.16
CA ILE A 120 -6.18 5.51 8.19
C ILE A 120 -4.82 6.14 8.55
N LYS A 121 -3.72 5.38 8.50
CA LYS A 121 -2.38 5.96 8.70
C LYS A 121 -1.96 6.88 7.55
N PHE A 122 -2.33 6.58 6.32
CA PHE A 122 -1.95 7.40 5.16
C PHE A 122 -2.84 8.63 4.97
N SER A 123 -4.11 8.59 5.38
CA SER A 123 -5.08 9.66 5.15
C SER A 123 -4.68 11.06 5.63
N PRO A 124 -3.95 11.26 6.75
CA PRO A 124 -3.54 12.60 7.19
C PRO A 124 -2.59 13.30 6.19
N PHE A 125 -1.87 12.53 5.38
CA PHE A 125 -1.00 13.07 4.33
C PHE A 125 -1.76 13.45 3.04
N VAL A 126 -3.03 13.05 2.94
CA VAL A 126 -3.91 13.35 1.81
C VAL A 126 -4.74 14.59 2.13
N ASN A 127 -5.60 14.54 3.14
CA ASN A 127 -6.27 15.71 3.70
C ASN A 127 -7.06 15.33 4.96
N GLU A 128 -7.32 16.33 5.80
CA GLU A 128 -8.07 16.18 7.06
C GLU A 128 -9.50 15.64 6.85
N ARG A 129 -10.12 15.97 5.71
CA ARG A 129 -11.47 15.50 5.37
C ARG A 129 -11.48 13.99 5.17
N LEU A 130 -10.55 13.45 4.38
CA LEU A 130 -10.45 12.02 4.13
C LEU A 130 -10.15 11.26 5.43
N GLU A 131 -9.21 11.76 6.23
CA GLU A 131 -8.92 11.18 7.55
C GLU A 131 -10.17 11.11 8.43
N SER A 132 -10.89 12.22 8.56
CA SER A 132 -12.12 12.27 9.35
C SER A 132 -13.16 11.27 8.85
N GLN A 133 -13.37 11.21 7.53
CA GLN A 133 -14.30 10.25 6.92
C GLN A 133 -13.92 8.80 7.20
N LEU A 134 -12.63 8.43 7.08
CA LEU A 134 -12.20 7.07 7.36
C LEU A 134 -12.33 6.72 8.86
N LEU A 135 -12.03 7.66 9.75
CA LEU A 135 -12.18 7.47 11.19
C LEU A 135 -13.65 7.35 11.63
N GLU A 136 -14.57 8.07 10.97
CA GLU A 136 -16.00 7.96 11.22
C GLU A 136 -16.57 6.61 10.75
N LEU A 137 -16.15 6.13 9.58
CA LEU A 137 -16.62 4.86 9.01
C LEU A 137 -16.03 3.63 9.72
N TRP A 138 -14.84 3.76 10.31
CA TRP A 138 -14.12 2.64 10.89
C TRP A 138 -14.90 1.89 12.00
N PRO A 139 -15.50 2.55 13.01
CA PRO A 139 -16.30 1.89 14.03
C PRO A 139 -17.52 1.13 13.48
N GLU A 140 -18.15 1.65 12.42
CA GLU A 140 -19.29 0.99 11.79
C GLU A 140 -18.85 -0.30 11.08
N LEU A 141 -17.72 -0.24 10.39
CA LEU A 141 -17.14 -1.38 9.69
C LEU A 141 -16.70 -2.47 10.67
N THR A 142 -16.07 -2.12 11.79
CA THR A 142 -15.66 -3.12 12.81
C THR A 142 -16.86 -3.77 13.47
N LYS A 143 -17.93 -3.01 13.76
CA LYS A 143 -19.17 -3.59 14.30
C LYS A 143 -19.80 -4.57 13.31
N ALA A 144 -19.84 -4.23 12.02
CA ALA A 144 -20.34 -5.14 10.99
C ALA A 144 -19.48 -6.41 10.86
N ALA A 145 -18.16 -6.28 11.02
CA ALA A 145 -17.23 -7.41 11.04
C ALA A 145 -17.44 -8.35 12.24
N ASP A 146 -17.79 -7.80 13.40
CA ASP A 146 -18.06 -8.59 14.61
C ASP A 146 -19.42 -9.31 14.54
N CYS A 147 -20.42 -8.69 13.91
CA CYS A 147 -21.74 -9.30 13.71
C CYS A 147 -21.75 -10.44 12.69
N SER A 148 -20.79 -10.47 11.75
CA SER A 148 -20.70 -11.50 10.70
C SER A 148 -19.92 -12.76 11.10
N ASN A 149 -19.30 -12.74 12.30
CA ASN A 149 -18.54 -13.86 12.87
C ASN A 149 -19.36 -14.69 13.91
N ASN A 150 -20.65 -14.38 14.09
CA ASN A 150 -21.62 -15.13 14.91
C ASN A 150 -22.64 -15.85 14.03
#